data_AF-A0A1X4GBC7-F1
#
_entry.id   AF-A0A1X4GBC7-F1
#
_cell.length_a   1.000
_cell.length_b   1.000
_cell.length_c   1.000
_cell.angle_alpha   90.00
_cell.angle_beta   90.00
_cell.angle_gamma   90.00
#
_symmetry.space_group_name_H-M   'P 1'
#
loop_
_entity.id
_entity.type
_entity.pdbx_description
1 polymer ?
#
loop_
_entity_poly.entity_id
_entity_poly.type
_entity_poly.pdbx_seq_one_letter_code
_entity_poly.pdbx_strand_id
1 'polypeptide(L)'
;MGARLRVFLTSEEDKTLFNLRSADVPQKVKDRAEVIRLNAHGWYVEKIAAHFNWTSQTVREVLHKWEKFGLEGLWEKSGRGGKPKYYGSYS
;
A
#
# COMPACT_ATOMS: atom_id res chain seq x y z
N MET A 1 15.10 10.04 -13.95
CA MET A 1 13.64 10.22 -13.88
C MET A 1 13.00 8.85 -14.08
N GLY A 2 12.43 8.27 -13.02
CA GLY A 2 11.94 6.89 -13.02
C GLY A 2 10.57 6.73 -13.69
N ALA A 3 10.31 5.56 -14.25
CA ALA A 3 9.04 5.21 -14.87
C ALA A 3 7.85 5.51 -13.94
N ARG A 4 6.79 6.07 -14.52
CA ARG A 4 5.55 6.40 -13.81
C ARG A 4 4.89 5.10 -13.38
N LEU A 5 4.81 4.86 -12.08
CA LEU A 5 4.09 3.71 -11.56
C LEU A 5 2.60 4.06 -11.52
N ARG A 6 1.85 3.45 -12.44
CA ARG A 6 0.42 3.66 -12.60
C ARG A 6 -0.27 2.31 -12.61
N VAL A 7 -1.06 2.08 -11.58
CA VAL A 7 -1.94 0.92 -11.49
C VAL A 7 -3.17 1.17 -12.36
N PHE A 8 -3.58 0.14 -13.10
CA PHE A 8 -4.86 0.14 -13.80
C PHE A 8 -5.77 -0.82 -13.07
N LEU A 9 -6.88 -0.31 -12.54
CA LEU A 9 -7.90 -1.10 -11.88
C LEU A 9 -9.01 -1.42 -12.87
N THR A 10 -9.49 -2.66 -12.83
CA THR A 10 -10.76 -3.04 -13.45
C THR A 10 -11.93 -2.47 -12.66
N SER A 11 -13.11 -2.40 -13.28
CA SER A 11 -14.33 -1.95 -12.62
C SER A 11 -14.71 -2.80 -11.40
N GLU A 12 -14.33 -4.08 -11.38
CA GLU A 12 -14.59 -5.01 -10.28
C GLU A 12 -13.63 -4.76 -9.11
N GLU A 13 -12.34 -4.53 -9.39
CA GLU A 13 -11.35 -4.18 -8.38
C GLU A 13 -11.66 -2.82 -7.75
N ASP A 14 -12.01 -1.79 -8.54
CA ASP A 14 -12.37 -0.49 -7.99
C ASP A 14 -13.57 -0.57 -7.05
N LYS A 15 -14.62 -1.32 -7.44
CA LYS A 15 -15.78 -1.58 -6.57
C LYS A 15 -15.38 -2.31 -5.29
N THR A 16 -14.51 -3.30 -5.40
CA THR A 16 -14.03 -4.06 -4.23
C THR A 16 -13.26 -3.16 -3.27
N LEU A 17 -12.32 -2.35 -3.79
CA LEU A 17 -11.56 -1.38 -3.01
C LEU A 17 -12.46 -0.30 -2.39
N PHE A 18 -13.50 0.15 -3.10
CA PHE A 18 -14.51 1.06 -2.57
C PHE A 18 -15.27 0.43 -1.40
N ASN A 19 -15.68 -0.83 -1.53
CA ASN A 19 -16.41 -1.56 -0.47
C ASN A 19 -15.58 -1.74 0.81
N LEU A 20 -14.26 -1.88 0.70
CA LEU A 20 -13.37 -1.99 1.86
C LEU A 20 -13.41 -0.77 2.78
N ARG A 21 -13.75 0.42 2.26
CA ARG A 21 -13.91 1.62 3.07
C ARG A 21 -15.03 1.48 4.11
N SER A 22 -16.11 0.82 3.73
CA SER A 22 -17.28 0.57 4.59
C SER A 22 -17.23 -0.77 5.33
N ALA A 23 -16.32 -1.67 4.94
CA ALA A 23 -16.17 -2.97 5.60
C ALA A 23 -15.56 -2.84 7.01
N ASP A 24 -15.81 -3.85 7.85
CA ASP A 24 -15.17 -4.00 9.17
C ASP A 24 -13.75 -4.57 9.02
N VAL A 25 -12.87 -3.78 8.43
CA VAL A 25 -11.46 -4.11 8.21
C VAL A 25 -10.56 -3.07 8.90
N PRO A 26 -9.31 -3.43 9.24
CA PRO A 26 -8.39 -2.49 9.87
C PRO A 26 -8.22 -1.21 9.04
N GLN A 27 -8.10 -0.06 9.70
CA GLN A 27 -7.98 1.25 9.03
C GLN A 27 -6.85 1.27 7.99
N LYS A 28 -5.72 0.60 8.29
CA LYS A 28 -4.60 0.43 7.35
C LYS A 28 -5.00 -0.20 6.00
N VAL A 29 -5.92 -1.17 6.02
CA VAL A 29 -6.42 -1.82 4.79
C VAL A 29 -7.22 -0.80 3.97
N LYS A 30 -8.04 0.02 4.63
CA LYS A 30 -8.81 1.10 4.01
C LYS A 30 -7.91 2.17 3.40
N ASP A 31 -6.89 2.62 4.14
CA ASP A 31 -5.93 3.62 3.68
C ASP A 31 -5.15 3.11 2.46
N ARG A 32 -4.68 1.85 2.49
CA ARG A 32 -3.98 1.23 1.36
C ARG A 32 -4.89 1.10 0.13
N ALA A 33 -6.16 0.72 0.32
CA ALA A 33 -7.12 0.64 -0.76
C ALA A 33 -7.34 2.02 -1.41
N GLU A 34 -7.47 3.07 -0.60
CA GLU A 34 -7.66 4.43 -1.10
C GLU A 34 -6.42 4.97 -1.85
N VAL A 35 -5.21 4.65 -1.37
CA VAL A 35 -3.94 4.94 -2.07
C VAL A 35 -3.92 4.34 -3.49
N ILE A 36 -4.31 3.07 -3.64
CA ILE A 36 -4.31 2.38 -4.93
C ILE A 36 -5.33 3.01 -5.88
N ARG A 37 -6.54 3.29 -5.40
CA ARG A 37 -7.58 3.97 -6.19
C ARG A 37 -7.14 5.35 -6.66
N LEU A 38 -6.54 6.15 -5.77
CA LEU A 38 -6.02 7.47 -6.14
C LEU A 38 -4.94 7.38 -7.24
N ASN A 39 -4.03 6.41 -7.14
CA ASN A 39 -3.03 6.18 -8.18
C ASN A 39 -3.68 5.76 -9.52
N ALA A 40 -4.71 4.90 -9.48
CA ALA A 40 -5.48 4.51 -10.67
C ALA A 40 -6.22 5.69 -11.31
N HIS A 41 -6.76 6.60 -10.50
CA HIS A 41 -7.31 7.89 -10.94
C HIS A 41 -6.27 8.86 -11.51
N GLY A 42 -4.98 8.50 -11.51
CA GLY A 42 -3.89 9.31 -12.08
C GLY A 42 -3.22 10.25 -11.09
N TRP A 43 -3.44 10.09 -9.78
CA TRP A 43 -2.70 10.87 -8.79
C TRP A 43 -1.24 10.42 -8.71
N TYR A 44 -0.35 11.41 -8.52
CA TYR A 44 1.07 11.17 -8.33
C TYR A 44 1.37 10.59 -6.95
N VAL A 45 2.36 9.70 -6.89
CA VAL A 45 2.86 9.09 -5.64
C VAL A 45 3.15 10.14 -4.58
N GLU A 46 3.78 11.25 -4.95
CA GLU A 46 4.13 12.34 -4.03
C GLU A 46 2.88 13.08 -3.51
N LYS A 47 1.89 13.29 -4.37
CA LYS A 47 0.61 13.92 -4.01
C LYS A 47 -0.18 13.03 -3.04
N ILE A 48 -0.20 11.73 -3.30
CA ILE A 48 -0.82 10.74 -2.41
C ILE A 48 -0.06 10.69 -1.08
N ALA A 49 1.28 10.64 -1.12
CA ALA A 49 2.12 10.63 0.07
C ALA A 49 1.84 11.85 0.96
N ALA A 50 1.74 13.05 0.39
CA ALA A 50 1.37 14.25 1.11
C ALA A 50 -0.05 14.18 1.71
N HIS A 51 -1.01 13.59 0.98
CA HIS A 51 -2.40 13.45 1.46
C HIS A 51 -2.52 12.55 2.69
N PHE A 52 -1.79 11.44 2.72
CA PHE A 52 -1.79 10.49 3.85
C PHE A 52 -0.70 10.78 4.90
N ASN A 53 0.10 11.83 4.71
CA ASN A 53 1.29 12.12 5.51
C ASN A 53 2.26 10.92 5.58
N TRP A 54 2.44 10.23 4.45
CA TRP A 54 3.33 9.09 4.27
C TRP A 54 4.57 9.47 3.47
N THR A 55 5.57 8.58 3.44
CA THR A 55 6.71 8.74 2.52
C THR A 55 6.36 8.20 1.14
N SER A 56 6.95 8.79 0.10
CA SER A 56 6.80 8.33 -1.29
C SER A 56 7.21 6.86 -1.47
N GLN A 57 8.17 6.39 -0.65
CA GLN A 57 8.58 4.98 -0.61
C GLN A 57 7.44 4.07 -0.14
N THR A 58 6.75 4.44 0.94
CA THR A 58 5.63 3.65 1.47
C THR A 58 4.50 3.52 0.44
N VAL A 59 4.15 4.61 -0.25
CA VAL A 59 3.15 4.57 -1.33
C VAL A 59 3.61 3.63 -2.44
N ARG A 60 4.88 3.71 -2.84
CA ARG A 60 5.43 2.83 -3.88
C ARG A 60 5.44 1.35 -3.48
N GLU A 61 5.76 1.05 -2.22
CA GLU A 61 5.69 -0.32 -1.67
C GLU A 61 4.26 -0.87 -1.72
N VAL A 62 3.25 -0.06 -1.36
CA VAL A 62 1.84 -0.46 -1.42
C VAL A 62 1.42 -0.77 -2.86
N LEU A 63 1.78 0.08 -3.82
CA LEU A 63 1.47 -0.13 -5.23
C LEU A 63 2.18 -1.37 -5.79
N HIS A 64 3.47 -1.58 -5.49
CA HIS A 64 4.18 -2.78 -5.92
C HIS A 64 3.60 -4.06 -5.32
N LYS A 65 3.14 -4.03 -4.07
CA LYS A 65 2.46 -5.17 -3.45
C LYS A 65 1.12 -5.46 -4.11
N TRP A 66 0.36 -4.43 -4.46
CA TRP A 66 -0.87 -4.58 -5.23
C TRP A 66 -0.60 -5.21 -6.59
N GLU A 67 0.40 -4.73 -7.35
CA GLU A 67 0.73 -5.32 -8.65
C GLU A 67 1.15 -6.79 -8.55
N LYS A 68 1.77 -7.20 -7.44
CA LYS A 68 2.28 -8.57 -7.26
C LYS A 68 1.26 -9.54 -6.65
N PHE A 69 0.44 -9.07 -5.71
CA PHE A 69 -0.43 -9.91 -4.88
C PHE A 69 -1.91 -9.49 -4.92
N GLY A 70 -2.26 -8.40 -5.61
CA GLY A 70 -3.61 -7.87 -5.67
C GLY A 70 -4.17 -7.55 -4.28
N LEU A 71 -5.41 -8.00 -4.04
CA LEU A 71 -6.11 -7.82 -2.76
C LEU A 71 -5.27 -8.35 -1.60
N GLU A 72 -4.64 -9.51 -1.69
CA GLU A 72 -3.87 -10.09 -0.57
C GLU A 72 -2.76 -9.15 -0.06
N GLY A 73 -2.17 -8.34 -0.94
CA GLY A 73 -1.15 -7.34 -0.61
C GLY A 73 -1.64 -6.23 0.33
N LEU A 74 -2.95 -6.00 0.41
CA LEU A 74 -3.56 -5.03 1.33
C LEU A 74 -3.55 -5.52 2.78
N TRP A 75 -3.70 -6.82 3.01
CA TRP A 75 -3.74 -7.45 4.34
C TRP A 75 -2.36 -7.82 4.87
N GLU A 76 -1.31 -7.73 4.03
CA GLU A 76 0.05 -8.08 4.45
C GLU A 76 0.41 -7.28 5.71
N LYS A 77 0.65 -8.02 6.81
CA LYS A 77 0.98 -7.48 8.13
C LYS A 77 2.05 -6.41 7.97
N SER A 78 1.95 -5.33 8.75
CA SER A 78 3.10 -4.50 9.10
C SER A 78 4.10 -5.37 9.87
N GLY A 79 4.78 -6.26 9.17
CA GLY A 79 5.84 -7.11 9.66
C GLY A 79 7.01 -6.88 8.74
N ARG A 80 7.62 -5.70 8.82
CA ARG A 80 9.08 -5.70 8.66
C ARG A 80 9.54 -6.69 9.71
N GLY A 81 10.13 -7.79 9.28
CA GLY A 81 10.92 -8.63 10.17
C GLY A 81 11.80 -7.68 10.95
N GLY A 82 11.50 -7.50 12.24
CA GLY A 82 12.46 -6.97 13.17
C GLY A 82 13.63 -7.92 13.02
N LYS A 83 14.74 -7.45 12.44
CA LYS A 83 15.97 -8.23 12.43
C LYS A 83 16.15 -8.72 13.87
N PRO A 84 16.29 -10.02 14.14
CA PRO A 84 16.73 -10.43 15.46
C PRO A 84 18.06 -9.70 15.70
N LYS A 85 18.06 -8.76 16.64
CA LYS A 85 19.30 -8.24 17.19
C LYS A 85 19.94 -9.42 17.89
N TYR A 86 20.82 -10.14 17.19
CA TYR A 86 21.82 -10.96 17.84
C TYR A 86 22.68 -10.00 18.66
N TYR A 87 22.32 -9.81 19.92
CA TYR A 87 23.29 -9.39 20.91
C TYR A 87 24.28 -10.55 20.99
N GLY A 88 25.47 -10.34 20.43
CA GLY A 88 26.58 -11.26 20.62
C GLY A 88 26.80 -11.45 22.11
N SER A 89 26.55 -12.67 22.58
CA SER A 89 27.00 -13.09 23.90
C SER A 89 28.52 -13.18 23.87
N TYR A 90 29.18 -12.12 24.32
CA TYR A 90 30.49 -12.24 24.96
C TYR A 90 30.23 -12.50 26.43
N SER A 91 30.49 -13.75 26.85
CA SER A 91 31.25 -14.13 28.06
C SER A 91 31.09 -15.62 28.33
#